data_AF-M1BMV5-F1
#
_entry.id   AF-M1BMV5-F1
#
_cell.length_a   1.000
_cell.length_b   1.000
_cell.length_c   1.000
_cell.angle_alpha   90.00
_cell.angle_beta   90.00
_cell.angle_gamma   90.00
#
_symmetry.space_group_name_H-M   'P 1'
#
loop_
_entity.id
_entity.type
_entity.pdbx_description
1 polymer ?
#
loop_
_entity_poly.entity_id
_entity_poly.type
_entity_poly.pdbx_seq_one_letter_code
_entity_poly.pdbx_strand_id
1 'polypeptide(L)'
;MEDVTFQNLKYLKLASMQFSEWQVDAEKCFPVLEKLDISRCYELMDIPDSFGDIASLKFINVSYNPQLKESIFNIKEYVEEMTGENKLERDHINL
;
A
#
# COMPACT_ATOMS: atom_id res chain seq x y z
N MET A 1 16.47 3.42 -14.34
CA MET A 1 15.13 3.69 -14.90
C MET A 1 14.67 4.96 -14.23
N GLU A 2 14.19 5.94 -14.97
CA GLU A 2 13.69 7.19 -14.37
C GLU A 2 12.37 6.85 -13.68
N ASP A 3 12.27 7.08 -12.36
CA ASP A 3 11.04 6.81 -11.62
C ASP A 3 9.94 7.71 -12.15
N VAL A 4 8.85 7.11 -12.63
CA VAL A 4 7.69 7.86 -13.11
C VAL A 4 6.90 8.33 -11.90
N THR A 5 6.84 9.65 -11.67
CA THR A 5 6.05 10.22 -10.58
C THR A 5 4.63 10.58 -11.03
N PHE A 6 3.64 10.11 -10.27
CA PHE A 6 2.22 10.43 -10.42
C PHE A 6 1.82 11.53 -9.43
N GLN A 7 2.19 12.78 -9.75
CA GLN A 7 2.10 13.96 -8.87
C GLN A 7 0.71 14.25 -8.26
N ASN A 8 -0.37 13.73 -8.85
CA ASN A 8 -1.75 14.02 -8.43
C ASN A 8 -2.58 12.75 -8.11
N LEU A 9 -1.95 11.57 -8.13
CA LEU A 9 -2.67 10.31 -7.93
C LEU A 9 -3.02 10.14 -6.45
N LYS A 10 -4.32 10.33 -6.13
CA LYS A 10 -4.86 10.16 -4.77
C LYS A 10 -5.33 8.73 -4.48
N TYR A 11 -5.64 7.96 -5.51
CA TYR A 11 -6.18 6.61 -5.37
C TYR A 11 -5.55 5.67 -6.38
N LEU A 12 -4.93 4.60 -5.88
CA LEU A 12 -4.36 3.53 -6.68
C LEU A 12 -5.10 2.22 -6.38
N LYS A 13 -5.63 1.59 -7.43
CA LYS A 13 -6.28 0.29 -7.35
C LYS A 13 -5.57 -0.72 -8.23
N LEU A 14 -5.19 -1.85 -7.65
CA LEU A 14 -4.68 -3.02 -8.34
C LEU A 14 -5.69 -4.16 -8.17
N ALA A 15 -6.22 -4.66 -9.28
CA ALA A 15 -7.25 -5.69 -9.25
C ALA A 15 -6.95 -6.81 -10.24
N SER A 16 -6.86 -8.05 -9.75
CA SER A 16 -6.61 -9.25 -10.58
C SER A 16 -5.36 -9.13 -11.46
N MET A 17 -4.31 -8.49 -10.93
CA MET A 17 -3.05 -8.32 -11.64
C MET A 17 -2.16 -9.55 -11.42
N GLN A 18 -1.40 -9.93 -12.45
CA GLN A 18 -0.45 -11.05 -12.43
C GLN A 18 0.97 -10.52 -12.42
N PHE A 19 1.44 -10.17 -11.22
CA PHE A 19 2.85 -9.84 -10.98
C PHE A 19 3.21 -10.26 -9.56
N SER A 20 4.45 -10.72 -9.38
CA SER A 20 4.92 -11.26 -8.10
C SER A 20 5.62 -10.24 -7.22
N GLU A 21 6.33 -9.30 -7.84
CA GLU A 21 7.14 -8.29 -7.17
C GLU A 21 6.67 -6.89 -7.52
N TRP A 22 6.50 -6.05 -6.50
CA TRP A 22 6.25 -4.63 -6.67
C TRP A 22 7.51 -3.83 -6.36
N GLN A 23 8.33 -3.55 -7.36
CA GLN A 23 9.53 -2.72 -7.18
C GLN A 23 9.18 -1.24 -7.38
N VAL A 24 8.84 -0.54 -6.30
CA VAL A 24 8.54 0.90 -6.34
C VAL A 24 9.08 1.63 -5.09
N ASP A 25 9.60 2.83 -5.30
CA ASP A 25 9.72 3.84 -4.25
C ASP A 25 8.39 4.60 -4.20
N ALA A 26 7.50 4.19 -3.29
CA ALA A 26 6.11 4.63 -3.28
C ALA A 26 5.96 6.10 -2.86
N GLU A 27 6.77 6.59 -1.92
CA GLU A 27 6.81 8.01 -1.54
C GLU A 27 7.19 8.89 -2.74
N LYS A 28 8.21 8.48 -3.50
CA LYS A 28 8.65 9.21 -4.68
C LYS A 28 7.69 9.11 -5.86
N CYS A 29 7.08 7.95 -6.08
CA CYS A 29 6.19 7.71 -7.22
C CYS A 29 4.77 8.24 -6.97
N PHE A 30 4.30 8.24 -5.72
CA PHE A 30 2.92 8.58 -5.35
C PHE A 30 2.87 9.56 -4.16
N PRO A 31 3.46 10.77 -4.29
CA PRO A 31 3.69 11.68 -3.16
C PRO A 31 2.41 12.23 -2.49
N VAL A 32 1.25 12.05 -3.12
CA VAL A 32 -0.05 12.52 -2.62
C VAL A 32 -1.11 11.40 -2.55
N LEU A 33 -0.68 10.13 -2.53
CA LEU A 33 -1.60 9.00 -2.46
C LEU A 33 -2.35 9.00 -1.13
N GLU A 34 -3.67 8.90 -1.19
CA GLU A 34 -4.53 8.84 -0.01
C GLU A 34 -5.07 7.43 0.24
N LYS A 35 -5.21 6.62 -0.83
CA LYS A 35 -5.76 5.26 -0.75
C LYS A 35 -5.04 4.28 -1.68
N LEU A 36 -4.70 3.12 -1.13
CA LEU A 36 -4.27 1.92 -1.85
C LEU A 36 -5.34 0.84 -1.71
N ASP A 37 -5.81 0.27 -2.83
CA ASP A 37 -6.74 -0.87 -2.86
C ASP A 37 -6.13 -2.01 -3.70
N ILE A 38 -5.90 -3.16 -3.07
CA ILE A 38 -5.38 -4.37 -3.72
C ILE A 38 -6.43 -5.47 -3.59
N SER A 39 -6.77 -6.08 -4.72
CA SER A 39 -7.74 -7.19 -4.73
C SER A 39 -7.37 -8.27 -5.73
N ARG A 40 -7.43 -9.53 -5.29
CA ARG A 40 -7.21 -10.72 -6.14
C ARG A 40 -5.85 -10.71 -6.88
N CYS A 41 -4.84 -10.04 -6.34
CA CYS A 41 -3.48 -10.05 -6.91
C CYS A 41 -2.69 -11.22 -6.31
N TYR A 42 -3.07 -12.46 -6.63
CA TYR A 42 -2.61 -13.66 -5.88
C TYR A 42 -1.11 -13.94 -5.95
N GLU A 43 -0.43 -13.43 -6.97
CA GLU A 43 1.02 -13.61 -7.14
C GLU A 43 1.82 -12.57 -6.35
N LEU A 44 1.23 -11.42 -6.00
CA LEU A 44 1.91 -10.36 -5.26
C LEU A 44 2.16 -10.84 -3.83
N MET A 45 3.43 -10.89 -3.44
CA MET A 45 3.85 -11.42 -2.14
C MET A 45 4.03 -10.35 -1.07
N ASP A 46 4.27 -9.09 -1.48
CA ASP A 46 4.60 -8.01 -0.55
C ASP A 46 4.09 -6.65 -1.04
N ILE A 47 3.87 -5.72 -0.10
CA ILE A 47 3.64 -4.30 -0.36
C ILE A 47 4.90 -3.58 0.13
N PRO A 48 5.60 -2.81 -0.72
CA PRO A 48 6.84 -2.14 -0.31
C PRO A 48 6.67 -1.24 0.92
N ASP A 49 7.63 -1.30 1.84
CA ASP A 49 7.61 -0.51 3.09
C ASP A 49 7.51 1.00 2.84
N SER A 50 7.99 1.48 1.68
CA SER A 50 7.91 2.89 1.27
C SER A 50 6.47 3.44 1.20
N PHE A 51 5.44 2.59 1.21
CA PHE A 51 4.06 3.03 1.40
C PHE A 51 3.80 3.63 2.80
N GLY A 52 4.55 3.20 3.82
CA GLY A 52 4.50 3.77 5.16
C GLY A 52 5.04 5.19 5.25
N ASP A 53 5.92 5.58 4.33
CA ASP A 53 6.50 6.93 4.26
C ASP A 53 5.57 7.97 3.62
N ILE A 54 4.49 7.52 2.96
CA ILE A 54 3.55 8.43 2.30
C ILE A 54 2.69 9.14 3.35
N ALA A 55 3.06 10.38 3.67
CA ALA A 55 2.38 11.20 4.68
C ALA A 55 0.87 11.41 4.43
N SER A 56 0.42 11.36 3.17
CA SER A 56 -0.99 11.52 2.80
C SER A 56 -1.81 10.24 2.84
N LEU A 57 -1.18 9.06 2.99
CA LEU A 57 -1.84 7.77 2.92
C LEU A 57 -2.71 7.55 4.16
N LYS A 58 -3.99 7.27 3.93
CA LYS A 58 -5.00 7.10 4.98
C LYS A 58 -5.57 5.69 5.00
N PHE A 59 -5.63 5.03 3.84
CA PHE A 59 -6.31 3.75 3.69
C PHE A 59 -5.47 2.76 2.89
N ILE A 60 -5.27 1.58 3.45
CA ILE A 60 -4.77 0.40 2.74
C ILE A 60 -5.83 -0.68 2.84
N ASN A 61 -6.48 -0.96 1.71
CA ASN A 61 -7.49 -1.99 1.59
C ASN A 61 -6.92 -3.17 0.83
N VAL A 62 -7.03 -4.36 1.44
CA VAL A 62 -6.58 -5.61 0.82
C VAL A 62 -7.68 -6.64 0.97
N SER A 63 -8.09 -7.23 -0.16
CA SER A 63 -9.17 -8.22 -0.20
C SER A 63 -8.79 -9.40 -1.09
N TYR A 64 -9.08 -10.63 -0.65
CA TYR A 64 -8.69 -11.83 -1.39
C TYR A 64 -7.17 -11.91 -1.67
N ASN A 65 -6.36 -11.51 -0.68
CA ASN A 65 -4.91 -11.43 -0.77
C ASN A 65 -4.28 -11.82 0.58
N PRO A 66 -4.54 -13.05 1.09
CA PRO A 66 -4.13 -13.45 2.44
C PRO A 66 -2.63 -13.43 2.67
N GLN A 67 -1.83 -13.58 1.60
CA GLN A 67 -0.37 -13.52 1.66
C GLN A 67 0.17 -12.13 2.01
N LEU A 68 -0.59 -11.06 1.80
CA LEU A 68 -0.16 -9.68 2.10
C LEU A 68 -0.42 -9.28 3.57
N LYS A 69 -0.87 -10.21 4.41
CA LYS A 69 -1.23 -9.89 5.80
C LYS A 69 -0.04 -9.36 6.61
N GLU A 70 1.14 -9.93 6.41
CA GLU A 70 2.36 -9.55 7.13
C GLU A 70 2.86 -8.17 6.70
N SER A 71 2.93 -7.90 5.39
CA SER A 71 3.34 -6.59 4.88
C SER A 71 2.42 -5.45 5.34
N ILE A 72 1.10 -5.68 5.34
CA ILE A 72 0.14 -4.72 5.90
C ILE A 72 0.38 -4.49 7.39
N PHE A 73 0.74 -5.52 8.16
CA PHE A 73 1.02 -5.39 9.58
C PHE A 73 2.28 -4.55 9.80
N ASN A 74 3.36 -4.83 9.08
CA ASN A 74 4.63 -4.12 9.18
C ASN A 74 4.47 -2.62 8.84
N ILE A 75 3.76 -2.31 7.75
CA ILE A 75 3.50 -0.91 7.37
C ILE A 75 2.68 -0.18 8.45
N LYS A 76 1.69 -0.85 9.06
CA LYS A 76 0.89 -0.25 10.14
C LYS A 76 1.73 0.00 11.38
N GLU A 77 2.52 -0.98 11.81
CA GLU A 77 3.40 -0.88 12.97
C GLU A 77 4.39 0.28 12.79
N TYR A 78 5.04 0.36 11.63
CA TYR A 78 5.93 1.47 11.29
C TYR A 78 5.24 2.84 11.36
N VAL A 79 4.05 2.98 10.75
CA VAL A 79 3.30 4.25 10.78
C VAL A 79 2.86 4.61 12.20
N GLU A 80 2.46 3.64 13.02
CA GLU A 80 2.10 3.83 14.42
C GLU A 80 3.31 4.29 15.25
N GLU A 81 4.48 3.68 15.07
CA GLU A 81 5.73 4.08 15.74
C GLU A 81 6.15 5.51 15.37
N MET A 82 6.02 5.88 14.09
CA MET A 82 6.48 7.17 13.57
C MET A 82 5.51 8.32 13.85
N THR A 83 4.21 8.05 13.92
CA THR A 83 3.18 9.11 14.06
C THR A 83 2.49 9.11 15.43
N GLY A 84 2.61 8.04 16.21
CA GLY A 84 1.88 7.85 17.46
C GLY A 84 0.38 7.59 17.26
N GLU A 85 -0.07 7.39 16.02
CA GLU A 85 -1.48 7.24 15.64
C GLU A 85 -1.68 6.00 14.76
N ASN A 86 -2.78 5.27 14.97
CA ASN A 86 -3.23 4.23 14.04
C ASN A 86 -3.90 4.89 12.81
N LYS A 87 -3.08 5.49 11.93
CA LYS A 87 -3.56 6.27 10.78
C LYS A 87 -4.23 5.45 9.68
N LEU A 88 -3.90 4.17 9.58
CA LEU A 88 -4.34 3.32 8.49
C LEU A 88 -5.60 2.54 8.89
N GLU A 89 -6.77 3.12 8.63
CA GLU A 89 -8.06 2.47 8.90
C GLU A 89 -8.30 1.24 7.99
N ARG A 90 -9.05 0.25 8.50
CA ARG A 90 -9.42 -0.99 7.78
C ARG A 90 -10.86 -0.85 7.24
N ASP A 91 -11.01 -0.58 5.95
CA ASP A 91 -12.32 -0.77 5.28
C ASP A 91 -12.47 -2.26 4.94
N HIS A 92 -13.10 -3.02 5.84
CA HIS A 92 -13.59 -4.39 5.65
C HIS A 92 -12.59 -5.40 5.06
N ILE A 93 -11.84 -6.04 5.96
CA ILE A 93 -11.00 -7.18 5.63
C ILE A 93 -11.85 -8.44 5.43
N ASN A 94 -11.98 -8.90 4.19
CA ASN A 94 -12.28 -10.31 3.87
C ASN A 94 -10.95 -10.99 3.51
N LEU A 95 -10.20 -11.41 4.53
CA LEU A 95 -9.02 -12.28 4.39
C LEU A 95 -9.46 -13.72 4.12
#